data_AF-A0A1H9X277-F1
#
_entry.id   AF-A0A1H9X277-F1
#
_cell.length_a   1.000
_cell.length_b   1.000
_cell.length_c   1.000
_cell.angle_alpha   90.00
_cell.angle_beta   90.00
_cell.angle_gamma   90.00
#
_symmetry.space_group_name_H-M   'P 1'
#
loop_
_entity.id
_entity.type
_entity.pdbx_description
1 polymer ?
#
loop_
_entity_poly.entity_id
_entity_poly.type
_entity_poly.pdbx_seq_one_letter_code
_entity_poly.pdbx_strand_id
1 'polypeptide(L)' 'MRTDVYDYVKANPQIHKYLRTHPVWYRRLGREPERLPEMIKESNVYYGKTFPQRVEQIQRNMNLAMMMIEMMKQVKEP' A
#
# COMPACT_ATOMS: atom_id res chain seq x y z
N MET A 1 -9.38 15.09 -18.89
CA MET A 1 -9.25 13.66 -18.59
C MET A 1 -10.34 12.94 -19.37
N ARG A 2 -10.00 11.89 -20.09
CA ARG A 2 -10.97 11.16 -20.92
C ARG A 2 -11.97 10.40 -20.02
N THR A 3 -13.20 10.25 -20.49
CA THR A 3 -14.32 9.71 -19.70
C THR A 3 -14.11 8.25 -19.30
N ASP A 4 -13.58 7.42 -20.20
CA ASP A 4 -13.17 6.03 -19.96
C ASP A 4 -12.19 5.88 -18.78
N VAL A 5 -11.18 6.73 -18.72
CA VAL A 5 -10.19 6.77 -17.62
C VAL A 5 -10.88 7.17 -16.32
N TYR A 6 -11.78 8.15 -16.37
CA TYR A 6 -12.50 8.58 -15.18
C TYR A 6 -13.42 7.48 -14.64
N ASP A 7 -14.14 6.79 -15.51
CA ASP A 7 -15.04 5.70 -15.14
C ASP A 7 -14.28 4.54 -14.50
N TYR A 8 -13.11 4.20 -15.04
CA TYR A 8 -12.23 3.20 -14.44
C TYR A 8 -11.73 3.61 -13.04
N VAL A 9 -11.34 4.87 -12.87
CA VAL A 9 -10.90 5.41 -11.58
C VAL A 9 -12.07 5.42 -10.60
N LYS A 10 -13.26 5.82 -11.03
CA LYS A 10 -14.47 5.89 -10.21
C LYS A 10 -14.94 4.50 -9.77
N ALA A 11 -14.75 3.48 -10.60
CA ALA A 11 -15.03 2.08 -10.25
C ALA A 11 -14.16 1.56 -9.09
N ASN A 12 -13.01 2.20 -8.82
CA ASN A 12 -12.08 1.80 -7.76
C ASN A 12 -11.94 2.88 -6.68
N PRO A 13 -12.62 2.75 -5.52
CA PRO A 13 -12.64 3.78 -4.48
C PRO A 13 -11.25 4.22 -3.96
N GLN A 14 -10.29 3.28 -3.90
CA GLN A 14 -8.92 3.58 -3.47
C GLN A 14 -8.16 4.44 -4.49
N ILE A 15 -8.27 4.08 -5.76
CA ILE A 15 -7.67 4.81 -6.88
C ILE A 15 -8.32 6.20 -6.99
N HIS A 16 -9.64 6.28 -6.84
CA HIS A 16 -10.36 7.55 -6.82
C HIS A 16 -9.92 8.44 -5.66
N LYS A 17 -9.74 7.89 -4.46
CA LYS A 17 -9.22 8.62 -3.31
C LYS A 17 -7.78 9.11 -3.55
N TYR A 18 -6.95 8.29 -4.17
CA TYR A 18 -5.57 8.66 -4.54
C TYR A 18 -5.53 9.81 -5.55
N LEU A 19 -6.38 9.76 -6.58
CA LEU A 19 -6.49 10.82 -7.57
C LEU A 19 -6.93 12.16 -6.93
N ARG A 20 -7.84 12.11 -5.94
CA ARG A 20 -8.27 13.30 -5.19
C ARG A 20 -7.18 13.89 -4.30
N THR A 21 -6.33 13.05 -3.70
CA THR A 21 -5.21 13.52 -2.86
C THR A 21 -4.02 14.00 -3.67
N HIS A 22 -3.88 13.56 -4.92
CA HIS A 22 -2.76 13.91 -5.80
C HIS A 22 -3.25 14.63 -7.07
N PRO A 23 -3.58 15.94 -6.99
CA PRO A 23 -4.16 16.67 -8.11
C PRO A 23 -3.25 16.82 -9.34
N VAL A 24 -1.95 16.53 -9.19
CA VAL A 24 -1.01 16.41 -10.32
C VAL A 24 -1.50 15.39 -11.35
N TRP A 25 -2.15 14.31 -10.91
CA TRP A 25 -2.64 13.25 -11.77
C TRP A 25 -3.84 13.67 -12.63
N TYR A 26 -4.68 14.61 -12.17
CA TYR A 26 -5.74 15.18 -13.03
C TYR A 26 -5.15 15.90 -14.26
N ARG A 27 -4.03 16.61 -14.08
CA ARG A 27 -3.34 17.30 -15.18
C ARG A 27 -2.62 16.30 -16.09
N ARG A 28 -1.93 15.31 -15.52
CA ARG A 28 -1.21 14.28 -16.28
C ARG A 28 -2.16 13.41 -17.11
N LEU A 29 -3.19 12.81 -16.49
CA LEU A 29 -4.21 12.02 -17.20
C LEU A 29 -5.11 12.86 -18.11
N GLY A 30 -5.12 14.17 -17.90
CA GLY A 30 -5.77 15.12 -18.81
C GLY A 30 -5.07 15.23 -20.16
N ARG A 31 -3.74 15.15 -20.18
CA ARG A 31 -2.90 15.27 -21.38
C ARG A 31 -2.54 13.90 -21.96
N GLU A 32 -2.25 12.95 -21.09
CA GLU A 32 -1.74 11.62 -21.41
C GLU A 32 -2.56 10.56 -20.65
N PRO A 33 -3.74 10.20 -21.18
CA PRO A 33 -4.64 9.23 -20.51
C PRO A 33 -4.00 7.84 -20.36
N GLU A 34 -3.04 7.51 -21.22
CA GLU A 34 -2.27 6.26 -21.23
C GLU A 34 -1.34 6.08 -20.02
N ARG A 35 -1.10 7.13 -19.22
CA ARG A 35 -0.37 7.03 -17.94
C ARG A 35 -1.21 6.53 -16.77
N LEU A 36 -2.46 6.13 -17.00
CA LEU A 36 -3.32 5.53 -15.97
C LEU A 36 -2.65 4.36 -15.22
N PRO A 37 -1.95 3.40 -15.89
CA PRO A 37 -1.27 2.31 -15.20
C PRO A 37 -0.15 2.79 -14.25
N GLU A 38 0.55 3.88 -14.60
CA GLU A 38 1.56 4.48 -13.73
C GLU A 38 0.95 5.03 -12.45
N MET A 39 -0.16 5.76 -12.57
CA MET A 39 -0.90 6.26 -11.39
C MET A 39 -1.38 5.12 -10.50
N ILE A 40 -1.86 4.02 -11.09
CA ILE A 40 -2.30 2.84 -10.34
C ILE A 40 -1.11 2.21 -9.58
N LYS A 41 0.05 2.10 -10.23
CA LYS A 41 1.27 1.62 -9.59
C LYS A 41 1.68 2.52 -8.43
N GLU A 42 1.70 3.84 -8.60
CA GLU A 42 1.99 4.78 -7.52
C GLU A 42 0.95 4.69 -6.38
N SER A 43 -0.33 4.59 -6.71
CA SER A 43 -1.41 4.38 -5.72
C SER A 43 -1.19 3.09 -4.91
N ASN A 44 -0.76 2.01 -5.56
CA ASN A 44 -0.50 0.74 -4.89
C ASN A 44 0.71 0.83 -3.94
N VAL A 45 1.76 1.56 -4.32
CA VAL A 45 2.90 1.85 -3.44
C VAL A 45 2.46 2.74 -2.26
N TYR A 46 1.70 3.80 -2.53
CA TYR A 46 1.22 4.76 -1.53
C TYR A 46 0.35 4.10 -0.45
N TYR A 47 -0.54 3.18 -0.82
CA TYR A 47 -1.36 2.44 0.14
C TYR A 47 -0.66 1.18 0.70
N GLY A 48 0.61 0.94 0.36
CA GLY A 48 1.38 -0.18 0.89
C GLY A 48 0.92 -1.56 0.40
N LYS A 49 0.28 -1.64 -0.77
CA LYS A 49 -0.05 -2.92 -1.43
C LYS A 49 1.18 -3.62 -2.03
N THR A 50 2.33 -2.95 -2.06
CA THR A 50 3.66 -3.58 -2.13
C THR A 50 4.18 -3.64 -0.68
N PHE A 51 4.29 -4.84 -0.13
CA PHE A 51 4.32 -5.10 1.32
C PHE A 51 5.73 -5.36 1.95
N PRO A 52 6.85 -4.65 1.65
CA PRO A 52 8.09 -4.88 2.41
C PRO A 52 7.99 -4.41 3.87
N GLN A 53 7.50 -3.18 4.11
CA GLN A 53 7.57 -2.54 5.44
C GLN A 53 6.66 -3.19 6.49
N ARG A 54 5.49 -3.68 6.09
CA ARG A 54 4.58 -4.36 7.02
C ARG A 54 5.06 -5.77 7.37
N VAL A 55 5.72 -6.48 6.45
CA VAL A 55 6.40 -7.75 6.76
C VAL A 55 7.52 -7.50 7.77
N GLU A 56 8.30 -6.44 7.59
CA GLU A 56 9.38 -6.10 8.52
C GLU A 56 8.87 -5.83 9.95
N GLN A 57 7.72 -5.16 10.09
CA GLN A 57 7.12 -4.92 11.40
C GLN A 57 6.50 -6.17 12.02
N ILE A 58 5.94 -7.07 11.20
CA ILE A 58 5.45 -8.39 11.66
C ILE A 58 6.62 -9.27 12.10
N GLN A 59 7.72 -9.31 11.34
CA GLN A 59 8.94 -10.06 11.67
C GLN A 59 9.53 -9.58 13.01
N ARG A 60 9.60 -8.26 13.24
CA ARG A 60 10.07 -7.69 14.51
C ARG A 60 9.20 -8.14 15.69
N ASN A 61 7.88 -8.13 15.53
CA ASN A 61 6.97 -8.55 16.59
C ASN A 61 7.05 -10.05 16.87
N MET A 62 7.26 -10.88 15.85
CA MET A 62 7.46 -12.33 16.01
C MET A 62 8.78 -12.67 16.71
N ASN A 63 9.87 -11.97 16.38
CA ASN A 63 11.17 -12.19 17.02
C ASN A 63 11.12 -11.88 18.53
N LEU A 64 10.46 -10.78 18.91
CA LEU A 64 10.21 -10.44 20.32
C LEU A 64 9.35 -11.51 21.02
N ALA A 65 8.30 -12.00 20.37
CA ALA A 65 7.44 -13.05 20.92
C ALA A 65 8.17 -14.38 21.13
N MET A 66 9.03 -14.80 20.18
CA MET A 66 9.85 -16.01 20.30
C MET A 66 10.84 -15.90 21.45
N MET A 67 11.51 -14.74 21.60
CA MET A 67 12.42 -14.48 22.71
C MET A 67 11.70 -14.55 24.06
N MET A 68 10.49 -13.99 24.17
CA MET A 68 9.66 -14.07 25.37
C MET A 68 9.25 -15.52 25.70
N ILE A 69 8.86 -16.31 24.71
CA ILE A 69 8.50 -17.73 24.88
C ILE A 69 9.71 -18.54 25.36
N GLU A 70 10.90 -18.26 24.81
CA GLU A 70 12.14 -18.94 25.18
C GLU A 70 12.58 -18.61 26.62
N MET A 71 12.46 -17.34 27.03
CA MET A 71 12.68 -16.94 28.43
C MET A 71 11.68 -17.63 29.38
N MET A 72 10.40 -17.73 29.01
CA MET A 72 9.40 -18.44 29.82
C MET A 72 9.69 -19.94 29.95
N LYS A 73 10.28 -20.57 28.94
CA LYS A 73 10.71 -21.98 29.00
C LYS A 73 11.89 -22.15 29.95
N GLN A 74 12.89 -21.27 29.90
CA GLN A 74 14.05 -21.31 30.80
C GLN A 74 13.68 -21.06 32.26
N VAL A 75 12.66 -20.26 32.54
CA VAL A 75 12.16 -20.04 33.92
C VAL A 75 11.35 -21.26 34.43
N LYS A 76 10.88 -22.13 33.54
CA LYS A 76 10.03 -23.29 33.87
C LYS A 76 10.83 -24.61 33.99
N GLU A 77 12.11 -24.62 33.66
CA GLU A 77 13.03 -25.73 33.93
C GLU A 77 13.83 -25.44 35.22
N PRO A 78 13.71 -26.26 36.28
CA PRO A 78 14.55 -26.17 37.48
C PRO A 78 15.96 -26.74 37.27
#